data_AF-A0A3D4S1Z9-F1
#
_entry.id   AF-A0A3D4S1Z9-F1
#
_cell.length_a   1.000
_cell.length_b   1.000
_cell.length_c   1.000
_cell.angle_alpha   90.00
_cell.angle_beta   90.00
_cell.angle_gamma   90.00
#
_symmetry.space_group_name_H-M   'P 1'
#
loop_
_entity.id
_entity.type
_entity.pdbx_description
1 polymer ?
#
loop_
_entity_poly.entity_id
_entity_poly.type
_entity_poly.pdbx_seq_one_letter_code
_entity_poly.pdbx_strand_id
1 'polypeptide(L)'
;MLYLEALEDSGVDCYIATSKGEKKDETPLDESARKLLKADFEYDPKEDCFTCPGGQILVVVGETKDGEKTDQGRAETCAACPCRSRCCQSKKGEARTINTDDKEPLRQRMHAKMDYGDTLPFTPFPKAQPQVLCLAPVEL
;
A
#
# COMPACT_ATOMS: atom_id res chain seq x y z
N MET A 1 -21.02 -0.20 2.92
CA MET A 1 -20.23 -0.03 4.16
C MET A 1 -19.14 -1.08 4.17
N LEU A 2 -17.93 -0.66 3.82
CA LEU A 2 -16.77 -1.53 3.76
C LEU A 2 -16.19 -1.69 5.17
N TYR A 3 -15.81 -2.91 5.52
CA TYR A 3 -15.28 -3.30 6.83
C TYR A 3 -14.12 -2.42 7.32
N LEU A 4 -13.32 -1.88 6.40
CA LEU A 4 -12.14 -1.08 6.69
C LEU A 4 -12.46 0.36 7.12
N GLU A 5 -13.41 1.01 6.44
CA GLU A 5 -13.89 2.35 6.82
C GLU A 5 -14.55 2.28 8.19
N ALA A 6 -15.34 1.22 8.43
CA ALA A 6 -15.96 0.96 9.71
C ALA A 6 -14.95 0.74 10.86
N LEU A 7 -13.75 0.24 10.56
CA LEU A 7 -12.68 0.11 11.55
C LEU A 7 -12.00 1.45 11.85
N GLU A 8 -11.77 2.31 10.85
CA GLU A 8 -11.25 3.67 11.09
C GLU A 8 -12.20 4.47 12.00
N ASP A 9 -13.52 4.36 11.78
CA ASP A 9 -14.54 5.03 12.59
C ASP A 9 -14.63 4.49 14.03
N SER A 10 -14.18 3.25 14.27
CA SER A 10 -14.25 2.62 15.59
C SER A 10 -13.14 3.07 16.56
N GLY A 11 -12.19 3.89 16.09
CA GLY A 11 -11.05 4.33 16.90
C GLY A 11 -10.03 3.22 17.20
N VAL A 12 -10.17 2.05 16.56
CA VAL A 12 -9.20 0.96 16.64
C VAL A 12 -8.08 1.22 15.65
N ASP A 13 -6.85 1.34 16.15
CA ASP A 13 -5.67 1.40 15.29
C ASP A 13 -5.37 0.00 14.71
N CYS A 14 -5.91 -0.25 13.52
CA CYS A 14 -5.72 -1.49 12.79
C CYS A 14 -4.87 -1.24 11.54
N TYR A 15 -4.07 -2.24 11.17
CA TYR A 15 -3.37 -2.30 9.89
C TYR A 15 -3.72 -3.61 9.18
N ILE A 16 -3.45 -3.68 7.88
CA ILE A 16 -3.60 -4.90 7.09
C ILE A 16 -2.21 -5.35 6.67
N ALA A 17 -1.92 -6.64 6.85
CA ALA A 17 -0.67 -7.21 6.37
C ALA A 17 -0.56 -7.03 4.86
N THR A 18 0.51 -6.36 4.44
CA THR A 18 0.78 -6.02 3.05
C THR A 18 1.17 -7.30 2.29
N SER A 19 0.72 -7.45 1.04
CA SER A 19 1.16 -8.58 0.23
C SER A 19 2.64 -8.46 -0.15
N LYS A 20 3.30 -9.57 -0.55
CA LYS A 20 4.76 -9.63 -0.80
C LYS A 20 5.29 -8.60 -1.82
N GLY A 21 4.43 -8.03 -2.67
CA GLY A 21 4.82 -7.03 -3.69
C GLY A 21 4.69 -5.57 -3.24
N GLU A 22 4.14 -5.32 -2.06
CA GLU A 22 3.80 -3.99 -1.55
C GLU A 22 4.71 -3.55 -0.38
N LYS A 23 5.48 -4.47 0.21
CA LYS A 23 6.54 -4.12 1.15
C LYS A 23 7.72 -3.50 0.41
N LYS A 24 8.20 -2.34 0.89
CA LYS A 24 9.45 -1.75 0.41
C LYS A 24 10.60 -2.70 0.72
N ASP A 25 11.46 -2.93 -0.25
CA ASP A 25 12.73 -3.61 0.00
C ASP A 25 13.67 -2.66 0.75
N GLU A 26 14.38 -3.18 1.75
CA GLU A 26 15.35 -2.41 2.54
C GLU A 26 16.56 -1.96 1.71
N THR A 27 16.85 -2.68 0.61
CA THR A 27 17.93 -2.32 -0.30
C THR A 27 17.47 -1.29 -1.32
N PRO A 28 18.15 -0.13 -1.42
CA PRO A 28 17.75 0.93 -2.34
C PRO A 28 17.99 0.52 -3.80
N LEU A 29 17.27 1.18 -4.71
CA LEU A 29 17.19 0.80 -6.14
C LEU A 29 18.46 1.07 -6.93
N ASP A 30 19.15 2.14 -6.57
CA ASP A 30 20.40 2.65 -7.14
C ASP A 30 21.60 1.73 -6.83
N GLU A 31 21.64 1.12 -5.65
CA GLU A 31 22.74 0.25 -5.22
C GLU A 31 22.50 -1.25 -5.50
N SER A 32 21.30 -1.62 -5.93
CA SER A 32 20.94 -3.03 -6.14
C SER A 32 20.66 -3.37 -7.60
N ALA A 33 20.67 -4.66 -7.91
CA ALA A 33 20.21 -5.22 -9.18
C ALA A 33 18.80 -5.86 -9.09
N ARG A 34 18.07 -5.57 -8.00
CA ARG A 34 16.82 -6.27 -7.69
C ARG A 34 15.69 -5.91 -8.65
N LYS A 35 14.70 -6.80 -8.70
CA LYS A 35 13.46 -6.58 -9.45
C LYS A 35 12.68 -5.42 -8.85
N LEU A 36 12.14 -4.55 -9.70
CA LEU A 36 11.23 -3.50 -9.25
C LEU A 36 9.86 -4.08 -8.85
N LEU A 37 9.47 -3.82 -7.61
CA LEU A 37 8.19 -4.15 -6.99
C LEU A 37 7.22 -2.97 -7.13
N LYS A 38 5.95 -3.15 -6.75
CA LYS A 38 4.96 -2.06 -6.76
C LYS A 38 5.34 -0.97 -5.74
N ALA A 39 5.93 -1.37 -4.62
CA ALA A 39 6.42 -0.46 -3.58
C ALA A 39 7.51 0.52 -4.05
N ASP A 40 8.16 0.25 -5.18
CA ASP A 40 9.14 1.15 -5.79
C ASP A 40 8.50 2.27 -6.61
N PHE A 41 7.18 2.23 -6.82
CA PHE A 41 6.44 3.22 -7.57
C PHE A 41 5.77 4.17 -6.58
N GLU A 42 5.95 5.46 -6.83
CA GLU A 42 5.34 6.49 -6.01
C GLU A 42 3.87 6.65 -6.41
N TYR A 43 2.98 6.57 -5.43
CA TYR A 43 1.56 6.76 -5.64
C TYR A 43 1.16 8.21 -5.30
N ASP A 44 0.52 8.90 -6.24
CA ASP A 44 -0.09 10.20 -6.01
C ASP A 44 -1.59 10.02 -5.68
N PRO A 45 -2.03 10.27 -4.44
CA PRO A 45 -3.43 10.12 -4.04
C PRO A 45 -4.34 11.21 -4.62
N LYS A 46 -3.82 12.31 -5.16
CA LYS A 46 -4.62 13.39 -5.75
C LYS A 46 -5.06 13.05 -7.16
N GLU A 47 -4.10 12.58 -7.96
CA GLU A 47 -4.31 12.20 -9.36
C GLU A 47 -4.63 10.71 -9.51
N ASP A 48 -4.60 9.96 -8.40
CA ASP A 48 -4.85 8.51 -8.34
C ASP A 48 -4.02 7.72 -9.36
N CYS A 49 -2.72 8.06 -9.43
CA CYS A 49 -1.79 7.51 -10.42
C CYS A 49 -0.46 7.09 -9.79
N PHE A 50 0.30 6.30 -10.53
CA PHE A 50 1.61 5.83 -10.11
C PHE A 50 2.71 6.44 -10.97
N THR A 51 3.78 6.88 -10.33
CA THR A 51 5.02 7.33 -10.99
C THR A 51 6.11 6.30 -10.78
N CYS A 52 6.75 5.88 -11.87
CA CYS A 52 7.83 4.89 -11.81
C CYS A 52 9.18 5.55 -11.47
N PRO A 53 10.17 4.78 -10.97
CA PRO A 53 11.54 5.28 -10.74
C PRO A 53 12.24 5.83 -11.99
N GLY A 54 11.76 5.47 -13.18
CA GLY A 54 12.23 6.03 -14.46
C GLY A 54 11.59 7.37 -14.83
N GLY A 55 10.76 7.95 -13.97
CA GLY A 55 10.12 9.26 -14.16
C GLY A 55 8.85 9.26 -15.02
N GLN A 56 8.27 8.08 -15.28
CA GLN A 56 7.05 7.98 -16.08
C GLN A 56 5.82 7.79 -15.19
N ILE A 57 4.78 8.61 -15.44
CA ILE A 57 3.44 8.43 -14.90
C ILE A 57 2.74 7.29 -15.68
N LEU A 58 2.26 6.27 -14.96
CA LEU A 58 1.48 5.18 -15.51
C LEU A 58 0.06 5.67 -15.83
N VAL A 59 -0.44 5.30 -17.00
CA VAL A 59 -1.78 5.67 -17.47
C VAL A 59 -2.73 4.50 -17.31
N VAL A 60 -3.98 4.77 -16.94
CA VAL A 60 -5.01 3.73 -16.89
C VAL A 60 -5.31 3.23 -18.30
N VAL A 61 -5.12 1.93 -18.53
CA VAL A 61 -5.40 1.26 -19.82
C VAL A 61 -6.60 0.33 -19.77
N GLY A 62 -7.11 0.05 -18.58
CA GLY A 62 -8.28 -0.78 -18.37
C GLY A 62 -8.85 -0.59 -16.99
N GLU A 63 -10.17 -0.63 -16.90
CA GLU A 63 -10.92 -0.53 -15.66
C GLU A 63 -12.10 -1.52 -15.72
N THR A 64 -12.30 -2.26 -14.64
CA THR A 64 -13.42 -3.19 -14.51
C THR A 64 -14.58 -2.51 -13.79
N LYS A 65 -15.79 -3.08 -13.92
CA LYS A 65 -16.97 -2.57 -13.20
C LYS A 65 -16.85 -2.71 -11.68
N ASP A 66 -15.95 -3.57 -11.21
CA ASP A 66 -15.70 -3.84 -9.79
C ASP A 66 -14.68 -2.85 -9.19
N GLY A 67 -14.20 -1.88 -9.97
CA GLY A 67 -13.24 -0.86 -9.50
C GLY A 67 -11.78 -1.30 -9.55
N GLU A 68 -11.47 -2.44 -10.19
CA GLU A 68 -10.08 -2.78 -10.49
C GLU A 68 -9.61 -1.99 -11.70
N LYS A 69 -8.46 -1.33 -11.58
CA LYS A 69 -7.81 -0.59 -12.66
C LYS A 69 -6.43 -1.15 -12.97
N THR A 70 -6.04 -0.98 -14.22
CA THR A 70 -4.76 -1.43 -14.77
C THR A 70 -3.99 -0.20 -15.24
N ASP A 71 -2.97 0.17 -14.48
CA ASP A 71 -2.05 1.27 -14.77
C ASP A 71 -0.88 0.73 -15.60
N GLN A 72 -0.60 1.34 -16.76
CA GLN A 72 0.45 0.88 -17.66
C GLN A 72 1.38 2.01 -18.10
N GLY A 73 2.66 1.64 -18.26
CA GLY A 73 3.66 2.52 -18.82
C GLY A 73 3.61 2.62 -20.34
N ARG A 74 4.34 3.56 -20.92
CA ARG A 74 4.51 3.62 -22.37
C ARG A 74 5.59 2.64 -22.81
N ALA A 75 5.27 1.81 -23.79
CA ALA A 75 6.19 0.77 -24.28
C ALA A 75 7.51 1.36 -24.80
N GLU A 76 7.46 2.48 -25.51
CA GLU A 76 8.63 3.17 -26.07
C GLU A 76 9.55 3.71 -24.97
N THR A 77 8.99 4.39 -23.97
CA THR A 77 9.73 4.90 -22.81
C THR A 77 10.31 3.75 -21.98
N CYS A 78 9.53 2.69 -21.77
CA CYS A 78 10.03 1.47 -21.12
C CYS A 78 11.08 0.72 -21.96
N ALA A 79 11.10 0.88 -23.29
CA ALA A 79 12.13 0.31 -24.17
C ALA A 79 13.47 1.01 -24.00
N ALA A 80 13.46 2.33 -23.82
CA ALA A 80 14.64 3.14 -23.57
C ALA A 80 15.05 3.21 -22.07
N CYS A 81 14.25 2.69 -21.13
CA CYS A 81 14.58 2.78 -19.70
C CYS A 81 15.84 1.97 -19.34
N PRO A 82 16.82 2.54 -18.63
CA PRO A 82 17.94 1.78 -18.05
C PRO A 82 17.47 0.66 -17.11
N CYS A 83 16.33 0.88 -16.47
CA CYS A 83 15.68 -0.05 -15.56
C CYS A 83 14.95 -1.23 -16.25
N ARG A 84 14.85 -1.24 -17.59
CA ARG A 84 13.96 -2.15 -18.34
C ARG A 84 14.17 -3.61 -17.98
N SER A 85 15.43 -4.05 -17.95
CA SER A 85 15.81 -5.46 -17.75
C SER A 85 15.29 -6.05 -16.43
N ARG A 86 15.17 -5.22 -15.39
CA ARG A 86 14.70 -5.60 -14.04
C ARG A 86 13.23 -5.21 -13.78
N CYS A 87 12.72 -4.21 -14.50
CA CYS A 87 11.35 -3.68 -14.33
C CYS A 87 10.32 -4.44 -15.19
N CYS A 88 10.63 -4.62 -16.47
CA CYS A 88 9.74 -5.22 -17.46
C CYS A 88 10.17 -6.67 -17.73
N GLN A 89 9.39 -7.63 -17.25
CA GLN A 89 9.70 -9.07 -17.38
C GLN A 89 8.95 -9.75 -18.53
N SER A 90 8.15 -8.99 -19.30
CA SER A 90 7.44 -9.54 -20.46
C SER A 90 8.44 -9.91 -21.56
N LYS A 91 8.38 -11.17 -22.00
CA LYS A 91 9.16 -11.67 -23.13
C LYS A 91 8.79 -10.99 -24.46
N LYS A 92 7.60 -10.39 -24.53
CA LYS A 92 7.08 -9.68 -25.71
C LYS A 92 7.48 -8.21 -25.74
N GLY A 93 8.21 -7.74 -24.73
CA GLY A 93 8.66 -6.36 -24.65
C GLY A 93 7.60 -5.35 -24.21
N GLU A 94 6.48 -5.83 -23.67
CA GLU A 94 5.40 -5.00 -23.13
C GLU A 94 5.89 -4.09 -21.99
N ALA A 95 5.22 -2.95 -21.84
CA ALA A 95 5.48 -2.01 -20.77
C ALA A 95 5.14 -2.60 -19.40
N ARG A 96 5.64 -1.96 -18.34
CA ARG A 96 5.26 -2.30 -16.97
C ARG A 96 3.78 -2.01 -16.75
N THR A 97 3.11 -2.95 -16.08
CA THR A 97 1.72 -2.84 -15.63
C THR A 97 1.64 -2.96 -14.10
N ILE A 98 0.76 -2.18 -13.48
CA ILE A 98 0.39 -2.25 -12.07
C ILE A 98 -1.12 -2.37 -12.00
N ASN A 99 -1.61 -3.35 -11.25
CA ASN A 99 -3.03 -3.50 -10.98
C ASN A 99 -3.34 -2.92 -9.61
N THR A 100 -4.43 -2.17 -9.53
CA THR A 100 -4.90 -1.46 -8.35
C THR A 100 -6.42 -1.56 -8.27
N ASP A 101 -6.96 -1.30 -7.09
CA ASP A 101 -8.40 -1.29 -6.81
C ASP A 101 -8.81 0.05 -6.19
N ASP A 102 -10.10 0.21 -5.92
CA ASP A 102 -10.71 1.35 -5.25
C ASP A 102 -10.14 1.65 -3.85
N LYS A 103 -9.41 0.69 -3.26
CA LYS A 103 -8.86 0.76 -1.90
C LYS A 103 -7.38 1.09 -1.87
N GLU A 104 -6.75 1.36 -3.01
CA GLU A 104 -5.35 1.76 -3.07
C GLU A 104 -5.02 2.94 -2.14
N PRO A 105 -5.80 4.06 -2.10
CA PRO A 105 -5.49 5.17 -1.21
C PRO A 105 -5.46 4.75 0.27
N LEU A 106 -6.38 3.86 0.66
CA LEU A 106 -6.47 3.37 2.02
C LEU A 106 -5.31 2.43 2.36
N ARG A 107 -4.92 1.53 1.45
CA ARG A 107 -3.70 0.71 1.61
C ARG A 107 -2.47 1.57 1.83
N GLN A 108 -2.29 2.61 1.03
CA GLN A 108 -1.15 3.51 1.14
C GLN A 108 -1.12 4.24 2.50
N ARG A 109 -2.28 4.67 3.02
CA ARG A 109 -2.39 5.22 4.39
C ARG A 109 -1.97 4.21 5.45
N MET A 110 -2.42 2.97 5.35
CA MET A 110 -2.07 1.91 6.32
C MET A 110 -0.58 1.53 6.26
N HIS A 111 0.02 1.52 5.07
CA HIS A 111 1.48 1.36 4.90
C HIS A 111 2.26 2.48 5.57
N ALA A 112 1.83 3.73 5.39
CA ALA A 112 2.49 4.86 6.04
C ALA A 112 2.45 4.71 7.57
N LYS A 113 1.32 4.34 8.17
CA LYS A 113 1.22 4.09 9.62
C LYS A 113 2.24 3.05 10.11
N MET A 114 2.45 1.98 9.34
CA MET A 114 3.46 0.95 9.62
C MET A 114 4.88 1.51 9.63
N ASP A 115 5.26 2.30 8.61
CA ASP A 115 6.58 2.93 8.54
C ASP A 115 6.81 3.91 9.73
N TYR A 116 5.77 4.58 10.23
CA TYR A 116 5.85 5.48 11.39
C TYR A 116 5.88 4.75 12.75
N GLY A 117 5.26 3.55 12.85
CA GLY A 117 5.13 2.77 14.09
C GLY A 117 6.44 2.27 14.69
N ASP A 118 7.52 2.21 13.90
CA ASP A 118 8.86 1.84 14.39
C ASP A 118 9.57 2.98 15.16
N THR A 119 9.04 4.22 15.13
CA THR A 119 9.71 5.40 15.71
C THR A 119 9.13 5.92 17.02
N LEU A 120 8.01 5.38 17.50
CA LEU A 120 7.45 5.72 18.81
C LEU A 120 7.57 4.52 19.77
N PRO A 121 7.94 4.74 21.04
CA PRO A 121 7.92 3.66 22.02
C PRO A 121 6.48 3.17 22.11
N PHE A 122 6.27 1.91 21.71
CA PHE A 122 5.06 1.13 21.99
C PHE A 122 4.62 1.46 23.42
N THR A 123 3.56 2.24 23.60
CA THR A 123 2.79 2.13 24.84
C THR A 123 1.97 0.86 24.68
N PRO A 124 2.32 -0.24 25.36
CA PRO A 124 1.51 -1.44 25.29
C PRO A 124 0.08 -1.07 25.69
N PHE A 125 -0.89 -1.67 24.98
CA PHE A 125 -2.31 -1.67 25.35
C PHE A 125 -2.43 -1.67 26.88
N PRO A 126 -3.16 -0.72 27.51
CA PRO A 126 -3.44 -0.84 28.93
C PRO A 126 -4.14 -2.19 29.10
N LYS A 127 -3.46 -3.13 29.77
CA LYS A 127 -4.04 -4.45 30.05
C LYS A 127 -5.39 -4.16 30.71
N ALA A 128 -6.47 -4.56 30.05
CA ALA A 128 -7.80 -4.53 30.65
C ALA A 128 -7.68 -5.25 31.99
N GLN A 129 -7.78 -4.51 33.09
CA GLN A 129 -7.81 -5.13 34.40
C GLN A 129 -9.13 -5.90 34.51
N PRO A 130 -9.10 -7.16 34.97
CA PRO A 130 -10.30 -7.95 35.08
C PRO A 130 -11.27 -7.30 36.07
N GLN A 131 -12.54 -7.35 35.68
CA GLN A 131 -13.69 -6.84 36.40
C GLN A 131 -13.67 -7.33 37.86
N VAL A 132 -13.64 -6.39 38.82
CA VAL A 132 -14.07 -6.70 40.18
C VAL A 132 -15.53 -6.30 40.30
N LEU A 133 -16.37 -7.32 40.14
CA LEU A 133 -17.73 -7.38 40.65
C LEU A 133 -17.72 -6.98 42.13
N CYS A 134 -18.33 -5.85 42.48
CA CYS A 134 -18.75 -5.57 43.84
C CYS A 134 -20.21 -5.15 43.79
N LEU A 135 -21.00 -5.92 44.52
CA LEU A 135 -22.45 -5.94 44.58
C LEU A 135 -23.01 -4.60 45.07
N ALA A 136 -24.23 -4.29 44.63
CA ALA A 136 -25.06 -3.20 45.15
C ALA A 136 -25.11 -3.19 46.69
N PRO A 137 -25.48 -2.04 47.25
CA PRO A 137 -26.60 -2.05 48.18
C PRO A 137 -27.79 -1.26 47.62
N VAL A 138 -28.93 -1.94 47.68
CA VAL A 138 -30.27 -1.37 47.82
C VAL A 138 -30.25 -0.39 48.99
N GLU A 139 -30.74 0.83 48.82
CA GLU A 139 -31.36 1.59 49.92
C GLU A 139 -32.62 2.32 49.43
N LEU A 140 -33.54 2.44 50.39
CA LEU A 140 -35.01 2.60 50.33
C LEU A 140 -35.58 3.75 49.49
#